data_AF-A0A2K5XMB2-F1
#
_entry.id   AF-A0A2K5XMB2-F1
#
_cell.length_a   1.000
_cell.length_b   1.000
_cell.length_c   1.000
_cell.angle_alpha   90.00
_cell.angle_beta   90.00
_cell.angle_gamma   90.00
#
_symmetry.space_group_name_H-M   'P 1'
#
loop_
_entity.id
_entity.type
_entity.pdbx_description
1 polymer ?
#
loop_
_entity_poly.entity_id
_entity_poly.type
_entity_poly.pdbx_seq_one_letter_code
_entity_poly.pdbx_strand_id
1 'polypeptide(L)' 'DTEVSNQITLVEDVLAKLCKTIYPLADLLARPLPEGVDPLKLEIYLTDEDFEFALDMTRKEYNALPSWKQVNLKKTAGLF' A
#
# COMPACT_ATOMS: atom_id res chain seq x y z
N ASP A 1 -20.50 -1.05 39.70
CA ASP A 1 -19.64 -1.79 38.76
C ASP A 1 -19.83 -1.24 37.35
N THR A 2 -18.92 -0.34 36.97
CA THR A 2 -17.89 -0.50 35.93
C THR A 2 -18.46 -0.26 34.52
N GLU A 3 -18.48 1.00 34.09
CA GLU A 3 -17.45 1.58 33.21
C GLU A 3 -17.66 1.17 31.74
N VAL A 4 -18.61 1.87 31.09
CA VAL A 4 -18.78 1.81 29.64
C VAL A 4 -17.65 2.63 29.04
N SER A 5 -16.53 1.95 28.79
CA SER A 5 -15.31 2.50 28.22
C SER A 5 -15.61 3.27 26.93
N ASN A 6 -15.32 4.56 26.92
CA ASN A 6 -15.34 5.40 25.73
C ASN A 6 -14.32 4.84 24.73
N GLN A 7 -14.80 4.06 23.76
CA GLN A 7 -13.99 3.58 22.64
C GLN A 7 -13.75 4.76 21.69
N ILE A 8 -12.73 5.57 21.98
CA ILE A 8 -12.17 6.51 21.01
C ILE A 8 -11.39 5.67 20.01
N THR A 9 -12.07 5.15 18.98
CA THR A 9 -11.38 4.57 17.82
C THR A 9 -10.68 5.70 17.09
N LEU A 10 -9.34 5.64 17.03
CA LEU A 10 -8.50 6.55 16.27
C LEU A 10 -9.03 6.64 14.83
N VAL A 11 -9.09 7.87 14.29
CA VAL A 11 -9.47 8.12 12.89
C VAL A 11 -8.57 7.31 11.95
N GLU A 12 -7.34 7.04 12.39
CA GLU A 12 -6.32 6.20 11.73
C GLU A 12 -6.77 4.73 11.58
N ASP A 13 -7.43 4.14 12.58
CA ASP A 13 -7.92 2.75 12.55
C ASP A 13 -9.18 2.60 11.69
N VAL A 14 -10.03 3.63 11.67
CA VAL A 14 -11.20 3.71 10.79
C VAL A 14 -10.77 3.89 9.34
N LEU A 15 -9.71 4.69 9.10
CA LEU A 15 -9.11 4.90 7.79
C LEU A 15 -8.45 3.61 7.25
N ALA A 16 -7.78 2.83 8.12
CA ALA A 16 -7.22 1.52 7.77
C ALA A 16 -8.30 0.46 7.46
N LYS A 17 -9.56 0.65 7.91
CA LYS A 17 -10.68 -0.28 7.68
C LYS A 17 -11.53 0.05 6.45
N LEU A 18 -11.57 1.30 5.99
CA LEU A 18 -12.52 1.73 4.94
C LEU A 18 -11.99 1.63 3.49
N CYS A 19 -10.68 1.44 3.26
CA CYS A 19 -10.07 1.41 1.91
C CYS A 19 -9.20 0.17 1.64
N LYS A 20 -9.46 -0.99 2.26
CA LYS A 20 -8.68 -2.22 2.03
C LYS A 20 -9.08 -2.91 0.72
N THR A 21 -8.35 -2.63 -0.35
CA THR A 21 -8.20 -3.54 -1.50
C THR A 21 -6.72 -3.86 -1.67
N ILE A 22 -6.13 -4.50 -0.65
CA ILE A 22 -4.76 -5.00 -0.75
C ILE A 22 -4.78 -6.25 -1.62
N TYR A 23 -3.90 -6.30 -2.61
CA TYR A 23 -3.74 -7.45 -3.50
C TYR A 23 -2.39 -8.11 -3.27
N PRO A 24 -2.28 -9.44 -3.46
CA PRO A 24 -1.00 -10.11 -3.49
C PRO A 24 -0.06 -9.46 -4.52
N LEU A 25 1.23 -9.34 -4.20
CA LEU A 25 2.22 -8.79 -5.12
C LEU A 25 2.17 -9.48 -6.50
N ALA A 26 2.00 -10.80 -6.51
CA ALA A 26 1.88 -11.58 -7.75
C ALA A 26 0.75 -11.10 -8.66
N ASP A 27 -0.40 -10.70 -8.10
CA ASP A 27 -1.56 -10.24 -8.88
C ASP A 27 -1.33 -8.84 -9.47
N LEU A 28 -0.58 -7.99 -8.77
CA LEU A 28 -0.21 -6.65 -9.27
C LEU A 28 0.91 -6.70 -10.32
N LEU A 29 1.74 -7.73 -10.28
CA LEU A 29 2.74 -8.02 -11.31
C LEU A 29 2.16 -8.74 -12.53
N ALA A 30 1.06 -9.49 -12.34
CA ALA A 30 0.35 -10.16 -13.41
C ALA A 30 -0.39 -9.19 -14.32
N ARG A 31 -0.72 -9.66 -15.53
CA ARG A 31 -1.59 -8.97 -16.49
C ARG A 31 -2.64 -9.96 -17.00
N PRO A 32 -3.93 -9.59 -17.09
CA PRO A 32 -4.50 -8.25 -16.80
C PRO A 32 -4.54 -7.91 -15.30
N LEU A 33 -4.53 -6.61 -14.99
CA LEU A 33 -4.67 -6.13 -13.60
C LEU A 33 -6.09 -6.35 -13.07
N PRO A 34 -6.27 -6.54 -11.74
CA PRO A 34 -7.59 -6.63 -11.13
C PRO A 34 -8.45 -5.38 -11.36
N GLU A 35 -9.78 -5.55 -11.38
CA GLU A 35 -10.72 -4.46 -11.58
C GLU A 35 -10.62 -3.42 -10.44
N GLY A 36 -10.56 -2.13 -10.80
CA GLY A 36 -10.43 -1.03 -9.84
C GLY A 36 -9.01 -0.74 -9.34
N VAL A 37 -8.00 -1.46 -9.83
CA VAL A 37 -6.59 -1.20 -9.54
C VAL A 37 -6.06 -0.10 -10.47
N ASP A 38 -5.46 0.95 -9.89
CA ASP A 38 -4.74 1.98 -10.64
C ASP A 38 -3.36 1.44 -11.09
N PRO A 39 -3.13 1.22 -12.40
CA PRO A 39 -1.86 0.70 -12.91
C PRO A 39 -0.66 1.61 -12.59
N LEU A 40 -0.89 2.90 -12.35
CA LEU A 40 0.18 3.86 -12.06
C LEU A 40 0.53 3.91 -10.58
N LYS A 41 -0.27 3.28 -9.71
CA LYS A 41 -0.14 3.36 -8.25
C LYS A 41 -0.21 1.99 -7.58
N LEU A 42 0.38 0.96 -8.20
CA LEU A 42 0.35 -0.41 -7.68
C LEU A 42 0.90 -0.53 -6.25
N GLU A 43 1.83 0.33 -5.87
CA GLU A 43 2.45 0.34 -4.55
C GLU A 43 1.49 0.62 -3.38
N ILE A 44 0.35 1.30 -3.62
CA ILE A 44 -0.63 1.61 -2.57
C ILE A 44 -1.49 0.40 -2.20
N TYR A 45 -1.51 -0.60 -3.07
CA TYR A 45 -2.33 -1.81 -2.92
C TYR A 45 -1.54 -2.98 -2.33
N LEU A 46 -0.28 -2.76 -1.95
CA LEU A 46 0.56 -3.77 -1.29
C LEU A 46 0.45 -3.61 0.22
N THR A 47 0.56 -4.73 0.95
CA THR A 47 0.91 -4.70 2.37
C THR A 47 2.27 -4.04 2.55
N ASP A 48 2.60 -3.61 3.77
CA ASP A 48 3.95 -3.07 4.02
C ASP A 48 5.03 -4.14 3.82
N GLU A 49 4.75 -5.41 4.16
CA GLU A 49 5.66 -6.54 3.91
C GLU A 49 5.90 -6.77 2.41
N ASP A 50 4.84 -6.82 1.61
CA ASP A 50 4.96 -7.00 0.15
C ASP A 50 5.61 -5.79 -0.52
N PHE A 51 5.36 -4.59 0.00
CA PHE A 51 6.01 -3.36 -0.48
C PHE A 51 7.52 -3.41 -0.23
N GLU A 52 7.92 -3.77 1.00
CA GLU A 52 9.32 -3.93 1.36
C GLU A 52 9.97 -5.04 0.53
N PHE A 53 9.29 -6.16 0.31
CA PHE A 53 9.79 -7.22 -0.54
C PHE A 53 9.95 -6.79 -2.01
N ALA A 54 9.01 -6.01 -2.56
CA ALA A 54 9.04 -5.59 -3.95
C ALA A 54 10.04 -4.45 -4.24
N LEU A 55 10.22 -3.53 -3.30
CA LEU A 55 11.02 -2.31 -3.48
C LEU A 55 12.29 -2.26 -2.63
N ASP A 56 12.53 -3.28 -1.79
CA ASP A 56 13.68 -3.42 -0.89
C ASP A 56 13.88 -2.21 0.02
N MET A 57 12.77 -1.58 0.44
CA MET A 57 12.75 -0.43 1.36
C MET A 57 11.37 -0.22 1.97
N THR A 58 11.33 0.49 3.09
CA THR A 58 10.07 0.80 3.77
C THR A 58 9.26 1.84 2.99
N ARG A 59 7.92 1.83 3.16
CA ARG A 59 7.02 2.83 2.56
C ARG A 59 7.39 4.26 2.96
N LYS A 60 7.88 4.45 4.19
CA LYS A 60 8.32 5.74 4.70
C LYS A 60 9.55 6.26 3.94
N GLU A 61 10.53 5.40 3.70
CA GLU A 61 11.74 5.75 2.95
C GLU A 61 11.40 6.07 1.50
N TYR A 62 10.56 5.25 0.85
CA TYR A 62 10.10 5.48 -0.51
C TYR A 62 9.37 6.83 -0.65
N ASN A 63 8.47 7.16 0.27
CA ASN A 63 7.73 8.42 0.26
C ASN A 63 8.63 9.65 0.46
N ALA A 64 9.81 9.49 1.08
CA ALA A 64 10.81 10.55 1.22
C ALA A 64 11.65 10.77 -0.05
N LEU A 65 11.58 9.86 -1.03
CA LEU A 65 12.32 9.99 -2.29
C LEU A 65 11.64 10.99 -3.23
N PRO A 66 12.42 11.66 -4.12
CA PRO A 66 11.84 12.44 -5.20
C PRO A 66 10.96 11.59 -6.13
N SER A 67 9.92 12.19 -6.72
CA SER A 67 8.94 11.49 -7.57
C SER A 67 9.56 10.73 -8.74
N TRP A 68 10.64 11.27 -9.34
CA TRP A 68 11.34 10.58 -10.43
C TRP A 68 11.98 9.27 -9.98
N LYS A 69 12.46 9.21 -8.73
CA LYS A 69 13.09 8.01 -8.16
C LYS A 69 12.04 6.99 -7.73
N GLN A 70 10.91 7.45 -7.17
CA GLN A 70 9.75 6.61 -6.89
C GLN A 70 9.26 5.89 -8.16
N VAL A 71 9.04 6.62 -9.25
CA VAL A 71 8.63 6.05 -10.55
C VAL A 71 9.67 5.07 -11.09
N ASN A 72 10.96 5.39 -10.97
CA ASN A 72 12.02 4.49 -11.44
C ASN A 72 12.02 3.16 -10.66
N LEU A 73 11.87 3.20 -9.34
CA LEU A 73 11.80 2.00 -8.51
C LEU A 73 10.59 1.13 -8.86
N LYS A 74 9.41 1.74 -9.05
CA LYS A 74 8.22 1.02 -9.49
C LYS A 74 8.40 0.33 -10.83
N LYS A 75 9.00 1.02 -11.80
CA LYS A 75 9.31 0.43 -13.11
C LYS A 75 10.25 -0.76 -12.98
N THR A 76 11.29 -0.66 -12.15
CA THR A 76 12.21 -1.78 -11.88
C THR A 76 11.50 -2.96 -11.22
N ALA A 77 10.56 -2.68 -10.32
CA ALA A 77 9.77 -3.71 -9.63
C ALA A 77 8.58 -4.24 -10.45
N GLY A 78 8.29 -3.72 -11.65
CA GLY A 78 7.11 -4.10 -12.43
C GLY A 78 5.78 -3.52 -11.91
N LEU A 79 5.85 -2.55 -11.00
CA LEU A 79 4.74 -1.86 -10.36
C LEU A 79 4.35 -0.56 -11.11
N PHE A 80 4.53 -0.53 -12.43
CA PHE A 80 4.21 0.60 -13.31
C PHE A 80 3.44 0.15 -14.57
#